data_AF-A0A4Z2HTJ2-F1
#
_entry.id   AF-A0A4Z2HTJ2-F1
#
_cell.length_a   1.000
_cell.length_b   1.000
_cell.length_c   1.000
_cell.angle_alpha   90.00
_cell.angle_beta   90.00
_cell.angle_gamma   90.00
#
_symmetry.space_group_name_H-M   'P 1'
#
loop_
_entity.id
_entity.type
_entity.pdbx_description
1 polymer ?
#
loop_
_entity_poly.entity_id
_entity_poly.type
_entity_poly.pdbx_seq_one_letter_code
_entity_poly.pdbx_strand_id
1 'polypeptide(L)'
;MCRQVTRDLNSPTLILTLLSSDTKRKCQEEEEEEEEEEEEEEEEEEEEEEEEEEKKKKKKKKKKKKKKKKKKKKNWLDEGSSAGLVWSLQQRALRQSWMPQQGRALRGGGGGDGEETSAAVLALNHRKFIRGKDGGSLISLAGSPVVPVLFTTATSAPAA
;
A
#
# COMPACT_ATOMS: atom_id res chain seq x y z
N MET A 1 79.70 24.76 -26.67
CA MET A 1 79.03 25.84 -27.42
C MET A 1 77.56 25.46 -27.56
N CYS A 2 76.65 26.06 -26.79
CA CYS A 2 75.21 25.82 -26.92
C CYS A 2 74.61 26.91 -27.81
N ARG A 3 74.07 26.54 -28.98
CA ARG A 3 73.21 27.42 -29.78
C ARG A 3 71.88 27.57 -29.06
N GLN A 4 71.64 28.74 -28.47
CA GLN A 4 70.30 29.10 -28.00
C GLN A 4 69.43 29.37 -29.22
N VAL A 5 68.45 28.49 -29.46
CA VAL A 5 67.42 28.72 -30.47
C VAL A 5 66.35 29.58 -29.80
N THR A 6 66.41 30.89 -30.04
CA THR A 6 65.31 31.79 -29.68
C THR A 6 64.17 31.53 -30.63
N ARG A 7 63.22 30.68 -30.23
CA ARG A 7 61.95 30.55 -30.96
C ARG A 7 61.18 31.84 -30.74
N ASP A 8 60.93 32.59 -31.81
CA ASP A 8 60.01 33.72 -31.77
C ASP A 8 58.60 33.20 -31.46
N LEU A 9 58.21 33.33 -30.19
CA LEU A 9 56.86 32.99 -29.70
C LEU A 9 55.78 33.90 -30.28
N ASN A 10 56.17 34.91 -31.07
CA ASN A 10 55.27 35.91 -31.64
C ASN A 10 54.98 35.68 -33.14
N SER A 11 55.27 34.49 -33.66
CA SER A 11 54.87 34.15 -35.02
C SER A 11 53.34 34.02 -35.08
N PRO A 12 52.63 34.79 -35.93
CA PRO A 12 51.17 34.73 -36.03
C PRO A 12 50.65 33.35 -36.44
N THR A 13 51.48 32.54 -37.11
CA THR A 13 51.16 31.15 -37.45
C THR A 13 51.02 30.24 -36.23
N LEU A 14 51.81 30.44 -35.17
CA LEU A 14 51.74 29.62 -33.96
C LEU A 14 50.50 29.95 -33.13
N ILE A 15 50.09 31.22 -33.12
CA ILE A 15 48.88 31.68 -32.42
C ILE A 15 47.64 31.04 -33.05
N LEU A 16 47.54 30.99 -34.38
CA LEU A 16 46.42 30.34 -35.07
C LEU A 16 46.34 28.83 -34.82
N THR A 17 47.49 28.14 -34.73
CA THR A 17 47.51 26.69 -34.44
C THR A 17 47.11 26.38 -33.00
N LEU A 18 47.48 27.23 -32.05
CA LEU A 18 47.08 27.09 -30.64
C LEU A 18 45.56 27.29 -30.51
N LEU A 19 45.02 28.37 -31.09
CA LEU A 19 43.58 28.65 -31.08
C LEU A 19 42.75 27.54 -31.74
N SER A 20 43.25 26.95 -32.84
CA SER A 20 42.56 25.82 -33.51
C SER A 20 42.57 24.52 -32.67
N SER A 21 43.55 24.34 -31.80
CA SER A 21 43.67 23.16 -30.95
C SER A 21 42.72 23.24 -29.75
N ASP A 22 42.57 24.43 -29.17
CA ASP A 22 41.67 24.68 -28.04
C ASP A 22 40.19 24.53 -28.45
N THR A 23 39.81 25.01 -29.64
CA THR A 23 38.44 24.82 -30.14
C THR A 23 38.10 23.36 -30.40
N LYS A 24 39.08 22.55 -30.84
CA LYS A 24 38.85 21.12 -31.11
C LYS A 24 38.65 20.33 -29.82
N ARG A 25 39.39 20.64 -28.75
CA ARG A 25 39.20 20.01 -27.44
C ARG A 25 37.83 20.33 -26.87
N LYS A 26 37.40 21.59 -26.98
CA LYS A 26 36.12 22.01 -26.43
C LYS A 26 34.93 21.33 -27.10
N CYS A 27 34.96 21.17 -28.43
CA CYS A 27 33.92 20.41 -29.12
C CYS A 27 33.92 18.92 -28.74
N GLN A 28 35.08 18.34 -28.45
CA GLN A 28 35.16 16.93 -28.04
C GLN A 28 34.63 16.73 -26.62
N GLU A 29 34.90 17.66 -25.71
CA GLU A 29 34.39 17.63 -24.33
C GLU A 29 32.86 17.82 -24.30
N GLU A 30 32.31 18.69 -25.15
CA GLU A 30 30.86 18.89 -25.28
C GLU A 30 30.15 17.67 -25.91
N GLU A 31 30.79 16.98 -26.87
CA GLU A 31 30.28 15.72 -27.46
C GLU A 31 30.33 14.55 -26.46
N GLU A 32 31.36 14.47 -25.63
CA GLU A 32 31.50 13.44 -24.59
C GLU A 32 30.53 13.68 -23.42
N GLU A 33 30.25 14.95 -23.06
CA GLU A 33 29.24 15.31 -22.05
C GLU A 33 27.81 15.04 -22.56
N GLU A 34 27.52 15.28 -23.85
CA GLU A 34 26.22 14.96 -24.47
C GLU A 34 25.99 13.43 -24.57
N GLU A 35 27.04 12.65 -24.86
CA GLU A 35 26.96 11.18 -24.89
C GLU A 35 26.76 10.59 -23.47
N GLU A 36 27.40 11.16 -22.44
CA GLU A 36 27.20 10.74 -21.04
C GLU A 36 25.79 11.08 -20.53
N GLU A 37 25.23 12.24 -20.92
CA GLU A 37 23.85 12.64 -20.55
C GLU A 37 22.79 11.76 -21.27
N GLU A 38 23.04 11.36 -22.53
CA GLU A 38 22.14 10.44 -23.26
C GLU A 38 22.19 9.00 -22.67
N GLU A 39 23.35 8.53 -22.21
CA GLU A 39 23.49 7.23 -21.54
C GLU A 39 22.80 7.22 -20.16
N GLU A 40 22.84 8.33 -19.41
CA GLU A 40 22.15 8.48 -18.11
C GLU A 40 20.61 8.52 -18.27
N GLU A 41 20.08 9.19 -19.32
CA GLU A 41 18.64 9.17 -19.63
C GLU A 41 18.16 7.75 -20.04
N GLU A 42 18.96 7.00 -20.80
CA GLU A 42 18.60 5.64 -21.23
C GLU A 42 18.57 4.66 -20.03
N GLU A 43 19.47 4.82 -19.05
CA GLU A 43 19.49 4.02 -17.82
C GLU A 43 18.29 4.35 -16.90
N GLU A 44 17.87 5.61 -16.79
CA GLU A 44 16.65 5.98 -16.05
C GLU A 44 15.36 5.43 -16.69
N GLU A 45 15.24 5.44 -18.03
CA GLU A 45 14.08 4.85 -18.71
C GLU A 45 13.99 3.32 -18.48
N GLU A 46 15.12 2.61 -18.49
CA GLU A 46 15.15 1.16 -18.26
C GLU A 46 14.74 0.80 -16.82
N GLU A 47 15.17 1.60 -15.83
CA GLU A 47 14.78 1.42 -14.42
C GLU A 47 13.27 1.68 -14.19
N GLU A 48 12.70 2.69 -14.84
CA GLU A 48 11.26 2.98 -14.75
C GLU A 48 10.41 1.86 -15.39
N GLU A 49 10.85 1.29 -16.52
CA GLU A 49 10.16 0.17 -17.17
C GLU A 49 10.22 -1.10 -16.31
N GLU A 50 11.34 -1.37 -15.63
CA GLU A 50 11.47 -2.51 -14.72
C GLU A 50 10.56 -2.35 -13.48
N GLU A 51 10.44 -1.14 -12.92
CA GLU A 51 9.56 -0.87 -11.78
C GLU A 51 8.06 -1.02 -12.17
N GLU A 52 7.68 -0.57 -13.38
CA GLU A 52 6.36 -0.76 -13.98
C GLU A 52 6.02 -2.26 -14.15
N GLU A 53 6.96 -3.04 -14.68
CA GLU A 53 6.88 -4.49 -14.83
C GLU A 53 6.66 -5.18 -13.47
N GLU A 54 7.42 -4.79 -12.44
CA GLU A 54 7.31 -5.36 -11.10
C GLU A 54 5.95 -5.04 -10.45
N LYS A 55 5.48 -3.79 -10.59
CA LYS A 55 4.15 -3.34 -10.17
C LYS A 55 3.05 -4.16 -10.86
N LYS A 56 3.16 -4.40 -12.18
CA LYS A 56 2.24 -5.24 -12.96
C LYS A 56 2.25 -6.69 -12.46
N LYS A 57 3.42 -7.30 -12.23
CA LYS A 57 3.59 -8.67 -11.70
C LYS A 57 2.96 -8.80 -10.30
N LYS A 58 3.19 -7.84 -9.39
CA LYS A 58 2.63 -7.79 -8.03
C LYS A 58 1.09 -7.69 -8.05
N LYS A 59 0.52 -6.84 -8.91
CA LYS A 59 -0.94 -6.70 -9.11
C LYS A 59 -1.57 -8.01 -9.62
N LYS A 60 -0.93 -8.70 -10.56
CA LYS A 60 -1.39 -10.00 -11.10
C LYS A 60 -1.38 -11.10 -10.01
N LYS A 61 -0.33 -11.16 -9.18
CA LYS A 61 -0.23 -12.10 -8.04
C LYS A 61 -1.33 -11.86 -7.00
N LYS A 62 -1.61 -10.60 -6.65
CA LYS A 62 -2.70 -10.22 -5.72
C LYS A 62 -4.08 -10.63 -6.25
N LYS A 63 -4.35 -10.41 -7.55
CA LYS A 63 -5.61 -10.83 -8.22
C LYS A 63 -5.80 -12.35 -8.20
N LYS A 64 -4.73 -13.13 -8.49
CA LYS A 64 -4.75 -14.61 -8.44
C LYS A 64 -5.03 -15.13 -7.02
N LYS A 65 -4.42 -14.55 -5.98
CA LYS A 65 -4.67 -14.90 -4.56
C LYS A 65 -6.12 -14.63 -4.14
N LYS A 66 -6.70 -13.49 -4.55
CA LYS A 66 -8.12 -13.15 -4.28
C LYS A 66 -9.08 -14.13 -4.97
N LYS A 67 -8.81 -14.52 -6.22
CA LYS A 67 -9.62 -15.52 -6.96
C LYS A 67 -9.58 -16.90 -6.29
N LYS A 68 -8.40 -17.36 -5.84
CA LYS A 68 -8.27 -18.63 -5.07
C LYS A 68 -9.05 -18.60 -3.75
N LYS A 69 -8.98 -17.51 -2.97
CA LYS A 69 -9.75 -17.35 -1.72
C LYS A 69 -11.27 -17.39 -1.97
N LYS A 70 -11.76 -16.73 -3.02
CA LYS A 70 -13.18 -16.78 -3.41
C LYS A 70 -13.62 -18.19 -3.79
N LYS A 71 -12.82 -18.92 -4.58
CA LYS A 71 -13.10 -20.32 -4.94
C LYS A 71 -13.16 -21.23 -3.70
N LYS A 72 -12.21 -21.10 -2.76
CA LYS A 72 -12.25 -21.86 -1.50
C LYS A 72 -13.50 -21.56 -0.67
N LYS A 73 -13.89 -20.29 -0.53
CA LYS A 73 -15.14 -19.92 0.15
C LYS A 73 -16.38 -20.50 -0.53
N LYS A 74 -16.42 -20.51 -1.87
CA LYS A 74 -17.52 -21.13 -2.61
C LYS A 74 -17.53 -22.64 -2.39
N ASN A 75 -16.39 -23.32 -2.40
CA ASN A 75 -16.30 -24.76 -2.12
C ASN A 75 -16.77 -25.09 -0.70
N TRP A 76 -16.38 -24.28 0.28
CA TRP A 76 -16.83 -24.43 1.67
C TRP A 76 -18.33 -24.21 1.83
N LEU A 77 -18.92 -23.30 1.05
CA LEU A 77 -20.37 -23.14 1.02
C LEU A 77 -21.04 -24.31 0.32
N ASP A 78 -20.47 -24.83 -0.76
CA ASP A 78 -21.06 -25.94 -1.52
C ASP A 78 -21.01 -27.26 -0.73
N GLU A 79 -19.84 -27.62 -0.20
CA GLU A 79 -19.64 -28.83 0.62
C GLU A 79 -20.20 -28.68 2.04
N GLY A 80 -20.11 -27.48 2.63
CA GLY A 80 -20.56 -27.20 3.98
C GLY A 80 -22.03 -26.81 4.08
N SER A 81 -22.71 -26.44 2.97
CA SER A 81 -24.15 -26.15 3.02
C SER A 81 -24.97 -27.40 3.29
N SER A 82 -24.54 -28.59 2.87
CA SER A 82 -25.25 -29.82 3.25
C SER A 82 -24.95 -30.20 4.71
N ALA A 83 -23.69 -30.23 5.12
CA ALA A 83 -23.29 -30.67 6.46
C ALA A 83 -23.62 -29.66 7.57
N GLY A 84 -23.45 -28.35 7.32
CA GLY A 84 -23.70 -27.29 8.29
C GLY A 84 -25.18 -27.06 8.56
N LEU A 85 -26.04 -27.16 7.54
CA LEU A 85 -27.50 -27.13 7.74
C LEU A 85 -27.96 -28.33 8.56
N VAL A 86 -27.46 -29.53 8.26
CA VAL A 86 -27.81 -30.76 9.01
C VAL A 86 -27.35 -30.67 10.47
N TRP A 87 -26.12 -30.21 10.73
CA TRP A 87 -25.63 -30.06 12.10
C TRP A 87 -26.41 -29.00 12.89
N SER A 88 -26.79 -27.89 12.25
CA SER A 88 -27.61 -26.85 12.87
C SER A 88 -29.03 -27.32 13.23
N LEU A 89 -29.64 -28.17 12.38
CA LEU A 89 -30.95 -28.76 12.67
C LEU A 89 -30.87 -29.76 13.82
N GLN A 90 -29.83 -30.60 13.84
CA GLN A 90 -29.65 -31.59 14.90
C GLN A 90 -29.38 -30.94 16.25
N GLN A 91 -28.60 -29.86 16.29
CA GLN A 91 -28.33 -29.10 17.51
C GLN A 91 -29.57 -28.35 18.02
N ARG A 92 -30.44 -27.86 17.12
CA ARG A 92 -31.73 -27.28 17.49
C ARG A 92 -32.68 -28.32 18.10
N ALA A 93 -32.72 -29.54 17.57
CA ALA A 93 -33.52 -30.64 18.13
C ALA A 93 -33.05 -31.02 19.54
N LEU A 94 -31.74 -31.17 19.75
CA LEU A 94 -31.15 -31.42 21.08
C LEU A 94 -31.47 -30.31 22.08
N ARG A 95 -31.45 -29.04 21.63
CA ARG A 95 -31.73 -27.89 22.51
C ARG A 95 -33.20 -27.80 22.93
N GLN A 96 -34.15 -28.24 22.10
CA GLN A 96 -35.56 -28.33 22.48
C GLN A 96 -35.83 -29.50 23.43
N SER A 97 -35.09 -30.59 23.31
CA SER A 97 -35.17 -31.74 24.23
C SER A 97 -34.70 -31.40 25.65
N TRP A 98 -33.78 -30.45 25.80
CA TRP A 98 -33.17 -30.09 27.09
C TRP A 98 -33.72 -28.83 27.75
N MET A 99 -34.62 -28.07 27.11
CA MET A 99 -35.30 -26.96 27.78
C MET A 99 -36.52 -27.49 28.55
N PRO A 100 -36.52 -27.41 29.90
CA PRO A 100 -37.70 -27.74 30.68
C PRO A 100 -38.84 -26.79 30.30
N GLN A 101 -40.01 -27.33 29.98
CA GLN A 101 -41.25 -26.54 29.85
C GLN A 101 -41.70 -26.06 31.25
N GLN A 102 -40.91 -25.20 31.88
CA GLN A 102 -41.38 -24.52 33.08
C GLN A 102 -42.13 -23.25 32.63
N GLY A 103 -43.46 -23.30 32.73
CA GLY A 103 -44.28 -22.10 32.78
C GLY A 103 -44.98 -21.68 31.49
N ARG A 104 -45.57 -22.60 30.71
CA ARG A 104 -46.64 -22.24 29.77
C ARG A 104 -47.94 -21.99 30.55
N ALA A 105 -47.89 -21.02 31.45
CA ALA A 105 -49.06 -20.51 32.14
C ALA A 105 -49.98 -19.83 31.13
N LEU A 106 -51.24 -20.21 31.20
CA LEU A 106 -52.36 -19.73 30.42
C LEU A 106 -52.46 -18.20 30.47
N ARG A 107 -51.87 -17.49 29.50
CA ARG A 107 -52.21 -16.08 29.27
C ARG A 107 -53.24 -16.01 28.14
N GLY A 108 -54.46 -16.35 28.52
CA GLY A 108 -55.64 -15.92 27.78
C GLY A 108 -55.82 -14.41 27.93
N GLY A 109 -56.46 -13.82 26.93
CA GLY A 109 -57.16 -12.55 27.06
C GLY A 109 -56.36 -11.30 26.74
N GLY A 110 -56.88 -10.52 25.80
CA GLY A 110 -56.53 -9.10 25.67
C GLY A 110 -56.45 -8.63 24.23
N GLY A 111 -57.57 -8.71 23.49
CA GLY A 111 -57.79 -7.79 22.38
C GLY A 111 -57.79 -6.38 22.94
N GLY A 112 -56.95 -5.53 22.36
CA GLY A 112 -56.81 -4.14 22.75
C GLY A 112 -56.32 -3.38 21.52
N ASP A 113 -57.26 -3.08 20.65
CA ASP A 113 -57.16 -1.95 19.73
C ASP A 113 -56.92 -0.71 20.59
N GLY A 114 -55.67 -0.28 20.61
CA GLY A 114 -55.18 0.88 21.32
C GLY A 114 -54.25 1.63 20.39
N GLU A 115 -54.86 2.35 19.47
CA GLU A 115 -54.28 3.52 18.84
C GLU A 115 -53.80 4.46 19.95
N GLU A 116 -52.50 4.78 20.00
CA GLU A 116 -51.98 6.08 20.45
C GLU A 116 -50.44 6.06 20.48
N THR A 117 -49.87 6.62 19.42
CA THR A 117 -48.76 7.58 19.44
C THR A 117 -47.78 7.52 20.62
N SER A 118 -46.54 7.13 20.35
CA SER A 118 -45.35 7.79 20.94
C SER A 118 -44.15 7.67 20.01
N ALA A 119 -44.07 8.65 19.11
CA ALA A 119 -42.86 8.99 18.38
C ALA A 119 -41.75 9.37 19.38
N ALA A 120 -40.84 8.47 19.74
CA ALA A 120 -39.69 8.85 20.57
C ALA A 120 -38.50 7.87 20.59
N VAL A 121 -38.15 7.16 19.50
CA VAL A 121 -36.83 6.49 19.42
C VAL A 121 -36.26 6.50 17.99
N LEU A 122 -36.30 7.65 17.31
CA LEU A 122 -35.61 7.87 16.03
C LEU A 122 -34.45 8.87 16.15
N ALA A 123 -33.78 8.89 17.29
CA ALA A 123 -32.56 9.66 17.48
C ALA A 123 -31.50 8.78 18.12
N LEU A 124 -30.83 7.93 17.32
CA LEU A 124 -29.40 7.69 17.45
C LEU A 124 -28.89 6.94 16.23
N ASN A 125 -27.82 7.49 15.64
CA ASN A 125 -26.94 6.86 14.65
C ASN A 125 -27.34 6.97 13.17
N HIS A 126 -27.63 8.18 12.69
CA HIS A 126 -27.19 8.57 11.35
C HIS A 126 -25.66 8.75 11.32
N ARG A 127 -24.90 7.69 11.59
CA ARG A 127 -23.48 7.65 11.19
C ARG A 127 -23.49 7.32 9.71
N LYS A 128 -23.58 8.35 8.87
CA LYS A 128 -23.42 8.28 7.41
C LYS A 128 -22.13 7.51 7.11
N PHE A 129 -22.27 6.21 6.86
CA PHE A 129 -21.21 5.40 6.31
C PHE A 129 -21.14 5.73 4.83
N ILE A 130 -20.33 6.75 4.49
CA ILE A 130 -19.95 7.03 3.11
C ILE A 130 -19.13 5.81 2.66
N ARG A 131 -19.82 4.88 2.03
CA ARG A 131 -19.21 3.72 1.40
C ARG A 131 -18.55 4.22 0.12
N GLY A 132 -17.29 4.65 0.23
CA GLY A 132 -16.43 4.94 -0.91
C GLY A 132 -16.50 3.77 -1.89
N LYS A 133 -16.75 4.08 -3.16
CA LYS A 133 -16.94 3.10 -4.25
C LYS A 133 -15.66 2.35 -4.58
N ASP A 134 -14.54 2.81 -4.02
CA ASP A 134 -13.23 2.22 -4.18
C ASP A 134 -12.95 1.36 -2.95
N GLY A 135 -12.73 0.06 -3.18
CA GLY A 135 -12.51 -0.95 -2.15
C GLY A 135 -11.19 -0.79 -1.38
N GLY A 136 -10.99 0.36 -0.74
CA GLY A 136 -9.98 0.64 0.26
C GLY A 136 -10.36 -0.05 1.56
N SER A 137 -9.46 -0.89 2.04
CA SER A 137 -9.51 -1.53 3.34
C SER A 137 -9.76 -0.48 4.42
N LEU A 138 -10.88 -0.59 5.15
CA LEU A 138 -11.09 0.13 6.40
C LEU A 138 -10.08 -0.37 7.42
N ILE A 139 -8.94 0.29 7.48
CA ILE A 139 -8.08 0.28 8.67
C ILE A 139 -8.82 1.17 9.66
N SER A 140 -9.49 0.56 10.64
CA SER A 140 -9.93 1.29 11.82
C SER A 140 -8.70 1.94 12.45
N LEU A 141 -8.57 3.26 12.31
CA LEU A 141 -7.75 4.09 13.19
C LEU A 141 -8.45 4.13 14.56
N ALA A 142 -8.54 2.98 15.22
CA ALA A 142 -8.68 2.97 16.66
C ALA A 142 -7.30 3.37 17.17
N GLY A 143 -7.21 4.60 17.69
CA GLY A 143 -5.97 5.13 18.26
C GLY A 143 -5.38 4.13 19.24
N SER A 144 -4.23 3.57 18.88
CA SER A 144 -3.35 2.94 19.86
C SER A 144 -2.93 4.03 20.84
N PRO A 145 -3.08 3.85 22.16
CA PRO A 145 -2.51 4.78 23.12
C PRO A 145 -1.01 4.83 22.87
N VAL A 146 -0.50 6.04 22.64
CA VAL A 146 0.94 6.32 22.58
C VAL A 146 1.49 5.97 23.96
N VAL A 147 2.09 4.79 24.08
CA VAL A 147 2.89 4.43 25.25
C VAL A 147 4.15 5.29 25.20
N PRO A 148 4.41 6.15 26.20
CA PRO A 148 5.65 6.91 26.24
C PRO A 148 6.81 5.93 26.39
N VAL A 149 7.66 5.88 25.36
CA VAL A 149 8.94 5.18 25.41
C VAL A 149 9.85 6.01 26.32
N LEU A 150 10.02 5.57 27.57
CA LEU A 150 11.00 6.15 28.47
C LEU A 150 12.39 5.81 27.94
N PHE A 151 13.00 6.77 27.24
CA PHE A 151 14.40 6.72 26.83
C PHE A 151 15.27 6.85 28.08
N THR A 152 15.75 5.73 28.61
CA THR A 152 16.80 5.75 29.63
C THR A 152 18.13 6.01 28.94
N THR A 153 18.58 7.26 28.93
CA THR A 153 19.93 7.59 28.51
C THR A 153 20.91 7.07 29.55
N ALA A 154 21.59 5.97 29.24
CA ALA A 154 22.71 5.46 30.02
C ALA A 154 23.88 6.45 29.88
N THR A 155 24.13 7.23 30.93
CA THR A 155 25.30 8.09 31.04
C THR A 155 26.51 7.17 31.32
N SER A 156 27.40 6.99 30.35
CA SER A 156 28.66 6.29 30.58
C SER A 156 29.69 7.31 31.06
N ALA A 157 30.15 7.16 32.30
CA ALA A 157 31.21 7.98 32.88
C ALA A 157 32.55 7.76 32.15
N PRO A 158 33.38 8.82 31.98
CA PRO A 158 34.73 8.67 31.44
C PRO A 158 35.67 8.09 32.51
N ALA A 159 36.48 7.11 32.11
CA ALA A 159 37.58 6.60 32.93
C ALA A 159 38.75 7.61 32.92
N ALA A 160 39.36 7.77 34.08
CA ALA A 160 40.45 8.71 34.40
C ALA A 160 41.78 8.36 33.75
#